data_AF-A0A962L8I1-F1
#
_entry.id   AF-A0A962L8I1-F1
#
_cell.length_a   1.000
_cell.length_b   1.000
_cell.length_c   1.000
_cell.angle_alpha   90.00
_cell.angle_beta   90.00
_cell.angle_gamma   90.00
#
_symmetry.space_group_name_H-M   'P 1'
#
loop_
_entity.id
_entity.type
_entity.pdbx_description
1 polymer ?
#
loop_
_entity_poly.entity_id
_entity_poly.type
_entity_poly.pdbx_seq_one_letter_code
_entity_poly.pdbx_strand_id
1 'polypeptide(L)' 'MASDNHRGKTGIFYTKDPGGVIVMKDGEILHQYKSVNELVEAHVKGVAALEREMEELLARHYRPD' A
#
# COMPACT_ATOMS: atom_id res chain seq x y z
N MET A 1 -22.46 13.14 15.84
CA MET A 1 -21.97 13.53 14.51
C MET A 1 -20.45 13.42 14.54
N ALA A 2 -19.88 12.36 13.94
CA ALA A 2 -18.43 12.17 13.93
C ALA A 2 -17.82 13.10 12.88
N SER A 3 -16.93 13.98 13.33
CA SER A 3 -16.37 15.07 12.55
C SER A 3 -15.66 14.57 11.28
N ASP A 4 -15.93 15.29 10.18
CA ASP A 4 -15.42 15.15 8.82
C ASP A 4 -13.90 15.49 8.71
N ASN A 5 -13.09 15.02 9.67
CA ASN A 5 -11.72 15.51 9.95
C ASN A 5 -10.60 14.89 9.08
N HIS A 6 -10.98 14.14 8.03
CA HIS A 6 -10.04 13.42 7.17
C HIS A 6 -10.17 13.76 5.68
N ARG A 7 -11.13 14.60 5.27
CA ARG A 7 -11.29 14.97 3.85
C ARG A 7 -9.97 15.45 3.26
N GLY A 8 -9.53 14.81 2.17
CA GLY A 8 -8.34 15.18 1.42
C GLY A 8 -7.00 14.67 1.99
N LYS A 9 -7.00 13.86 3.06
CA LYS A 9 -5.75 13.27 3.57
C LYS A 9 -5.35 12.06 2.75
N THR A 10 -4.17 12.16 2.14
CA THR A 10 -3.49 11.06 1.46
C THR A 10 -2.08 10.93 2.04
N GLY A 11 -1.69 9.73 2.44
CA GLY A 11 -0.39 9.48 3.05
C GLY A 11 -0.38 8.35 4.06
N ILE A 12 0.73 8.26 4.80
CA ILE A 12 0.98 7.25 5.83
C ILE A 12 1.00 7.95 7.18
N PHE A 13 0.22 7.47 8.14
CA PHE A 13 0.05 8.12 9.44
C PHE A 13 0.21 7.12 10.58
N TYR A 14 0.81 7.55 11.70
CA TYR A 14 0.90 6.74 12.92
C TYR A 14 -0.44 6.76 13.67
N THR A 15 -0.84 5.60 14.22
CA THR A 15 -1.98 5.49 15.14
C THR A 15 -1.49 5.33 16.57
N LYS A 16 -2.22 5.91 17.53
CA LYS A 16 -1.86 5.88 18.96
C LYS A 16 -2.46 4.71 19.72
N ASP A 17 -3.67 4.27 19.37
CA ASP A 17 -4.35 3.16 20.06
C ASP A 17 -5.38 2.46 19.13
N PRO A 18 -5.18 1.18 18.74
CA PRO A 18 -3.93 0.45 18.92
C PRO A 18 -2.77 1.11 18.16
N GLY A 19 -1.57 1.02 18.72
CA GLY A 19 -0.36 1.51 18.06
C GLY A 19 -0.14 0.84 16.71
N GLY A 20 0.20 1.62 15.68
CA GLY A 20 0.30 1.11 14.31
C GLY A 20 0.48 2.20 13.27
N VAL A 21 0.23 1.84 12.01
CA VAL A 21 0.38 2.71 10.85
C VAL A 21 -0.81 2.54 9.91
N ILE A 22 -1.43 3.63 9.50
CA ILE A 22 -2.51 3.62 8.50
C ILE A 22 -2.05 4.22 7.19
N VAL A 23 -2.46 3.61 6.09
CA VAL A 23 -2.33 4.16 4.74
C VAL A 23 -3.68 4.74 4.36
N MET A 24 -3.71 6.03 4.04
CA MET A 24 -4.92 6.73 3.65
C MET A 24 -4.81 7.29 2.24
N LYS A 25 -5.95 7.35 1.55
CA LYS A 25 -6.11 8.02 0.27
C LYS A 25 -7.44 8.76 0.25
N ASP A 26 -7.40 10.05 -0.06
CA ASP A 26 -8.58 10.92 -0.20
C ASP A 26 -9.50 10.90 1.04
N GLY A 27 -8.92 10.68 2.22
CA GLY A 27 -9.64 10.57 3.49
C GLY A 27 -10.16 9.17 3.82
N GLU A 28 -10.02 8.20 2.92
CA GLU A 28 -10.34 6.79 3.15
C GLU A 28 -9.13 6.03 3.66
N ILE A 29 -9.35 5.13 4.62
CA ILE A 29 -8.32 4.21 5.10
C ILE A 29 -8.25 3.05 4.12
N LEU A 30 -7.12 2.91 3.42
CA LEU A 30 -6.88 1.79 2.51
C LEU A 30 -6.41 0.55 3.28
N HIS A 31 -5.56 0.75 4.29
CA HIS A 31 -5.06 -0.34 5.11
C HIS A 31 -4.54 0.15 6.45
N GLN A 32 -4.54 -0.75 7.43
CA GLN A 32 -3.92 -0.55 8.74
C GLN A 32 -2.93 -1.68 9.04
N TYR A 33 -1.70 -1.31 9.35
CA TYR A 33 -0.63 -2.19 9.77
C TYR A 33 -0.38 -2.04 11.27
N LYS A 34 0.00 -3.13 11.94
CA LYS A 34 0.32 -3.14 13.37
C LYS A 34 1.66 -2.47 13.67
N SER A 35 2.54 -2.35 12.67
CA SER A 35 3.85 -1.71 12.83
C SER A 35 4.38 -1.17 11.50
N VAL A 36 5.40 -0.32 11.59
CA VAL A 36 6.17 0.14 10.42
C VAL A 36 6.84 -1.04 9.70
N ASN A 37 7.36 -2.02 10.44
CA ASN A 37 8.02 -3.19 9.84
C ASN A 37 7.05 -3.99 8.97
N GLU A 38 5.82 -4.18 9.42
CA GLU A 38 4.78 -4.88 8.66
C GLU A 38 4.44 -4.14 7.35
N LEU A 39 4.33 -2.81 7.41
CA LEU A 39 4.16 -1.97 6.22
C LEU A 39 5.34 -2.12 5.25
N VAL A 40 6.58 -2.07 5.75
CA VAL A 40 7.79 -2.20 4.91
C VAL A 40 7.85 -3.58 4.27
N GLU A 41 7.58 -4.65 5.02
CA GLU A 41 7.54 -6.01 4.47
C GLU A 41 6.48 -6.16 3.38
N ALA A 42 5.27 -5.61 3.60
CA ALA A 42 4.21 -5.61 2.59
C ALA A 42 4.62 -4.83 1.34
N HIS A 43 5.29 -3.69 1.51
CA HIS A 43 5.78 -2.87 0.40
C HIS A 43 6.81 -3.62 -0.44
N VAL A 44 7.84 -4.22 0.18
CA VAL A 44 8.88 -4.98 -0.55
C VAL A 44 8.27 -6.17 -1.29
N LYS A 45 7.37 -6.92 -0.64
CA LYS A 45 6.67 -8.05 -1.29
C LYS A 45 5.81 -7.59 -2.46
N GLY A 46 5.14 -6.44 -2.33
CA GLY A 46 4.34 -5.83 -3.39
C GLY A 46 5.17 -5.44 -4.60
N VAL A 47 6.29 -4.75 -4.40
CA VAL A 47 7.21 -4.36 -5.49
C VAL A 47 7.74 -5.60 -6.22
N ALA A 48 8.22 -6.59 -5.47
CA ALA A 48 8.71 -7.84 -6.06
C ALA A 48 7.61 -8.63 -6.81
N ALA A 49 6.35 -8.50 -6.43
CA ALA A 49 5.24 -9.10 -7.17
C ALA A 49 4.99 -8.35 -8.49
N LEU A 50 5.02 -7.01 -8.48
CA LEU A 50 4.86 -6.19 -9.67
C LEU A 50 5.99 -6.40 -10.68
N GLU A 51 7.23 -6.52 -10.22
CA GLU A 51 8.38 -6.79 -11.09
C GLU A 51 8.24 -8.14 -11.80
N ARG A 52 7.83 -9.19 -11.07
CA ARG A 52 7.55 -10.51 -11.66
C ARG A 52 6.42 -10.47 -12.68
N GLU A 53 5.33 -9.76 -12.38
CA GLU A 53 4.23 -9.59 -13.33
C GLU A 53 4.69 -8.87 -14.61
N MET A 54 5.53 -7.85 -14.46
CA MET A 54 6.12 -7.13 -15.60
C MET A 54 7.02 -8.04 -16.45
N GLU A 55 7.88 -8.85 -15.83
CA GLU A 55 8.72 -9.84 -16.52
C GLU A 55 7.86 -10.87 -17.28
N GLU A 56 6.80 -11.38 -16.66
CA GLU A 56 5.87 -12.30 -17.30
C GLU A 56 5.15 -11.67 -18.50
N LEU A 57 4.72 -10.41 -18.38
CA LEU A 57 4.09 -9.67 -19.48
C LEU A 57 5.07 -9.49 -20.64
N LEU A 58 6.32 -9.10 -20.36
CA LEU A 58 7.35 -8.96 -21.39
C LEU A 58 7.64 -10.29 -22.08
N ALA A 59 7.76 -11.39 -21.33
CA ALA A 59 7.97 -12.72 -21.89
C ALA A 59 6.81 -13.20 -22.77
N ARG A 60 5.57 -12.83 -22.45
CA ARG A 60 4.39 -13.14 -23.30
C ARG A 60 4.40 -12.35 -24.61
N HIS A 61 4.86 -11.11 -24.60
CA HIS A 61 4.92 -10.26 -25.79
C HIS A 61 6.16 -10.51 -26.66
N TYR A 62 7.25 -11.02 -26.08
CA TYR A 62 8.45 -11.46 -26.80
C TYR A 62 8.32 -12.93 -27.22
N ARG A 63 7.34 -13.24 -28.08
CA ARG A 63 7.42 -14.47 -28.91
C ARG A 63 8.11 -14.08 -30.21
N PRO A 64 9.39 -14.48 -30.42
CA PRO A 64 9.96 -14.41 -31.76
C PRO A 64 9.23 -15.44 -32.64
N ASP A 65 8.78 -15.01 -33.81
CA ASP A 65 8.35 -15.91 -34.89
C ASP A 65 9.51 -16.81 -35.34
#